data_AF-A0A6P0MRU5-F1
#
_entry.id   AF-A0A6P0MRU5-F1
#
_cell.length_a   1.000
_cell.length_b   1.000
_cell.length_c   1.000
_cell.angle_alpha   90.00
_cell.angle_beta   90.00
_cell.angle_gamma   90.00
#
_symmetry.space_group_name_H-M   'P 1'
#
loop_
_entity.id
_entity.type
_entity.pdbx_description
1 polymer ?
#
loop_
_entity_poly.entity_id
_entity_poly.type
_entity_poly.pdbx_seq_one_letter_code
_entity_poly.pdbx_strand_id
1 'polypeptide(L)'
;MVLFKPSSRFLILSTALTLGLAVNVPGRVQAQTAPSLSTQLSEQRENSHQTTHSPQTLLNSSFRAPERPPGQGQPVNTESGGRRGPQCIEKEDGLPVALVPASGIGETVAEYPTISWYLPKITGSIQEPAGIEFVIQDASGQQVYSASYALAQSEEGVVEAGIMSLTIPPFAKISPLEISKEYSWKLKVMCSRHDSSSFTYQLGGGLKRVAINPILERRIQQATPQERFTLYKEADVWYETLNTMLELQQQSPNDKELASAWDKLLASVGL
;
A
#
# COMPACT_ATOMS: atom_id res chain seq x y z
N MET A 1 11.83 6.57 11.08
CA MET A 1 11.72 5.98 9.72
C MET A 1 13.05 6.18 9.00
N VAL A 2 13.81 5.12 8.73
CA VAL A 2 15.09 5.20 8.00
C VAL A 2 14.83 4.87 6.54
N LEU A 3 14.89 5.87 5.66
CA LEU A 3 14.70 5.73 4.22
C LEU A 3 16.06 5.44 3.56
N PHE A 4 16.23 4.25 2.98
CA PHE A 4 17.42 3.94 2.15
C PHE A 4 17.28 4.61 0.79
N LYS A 5 18.24 5.46 0.41
CA LYS A 5 18.30 6.13 -0.89
C LYS A 5 19.69 5.93 -1.53
N PRO A 6 19.81 5.25 -2.69
CA PRO A 6 21.04 5.28 -3.46
C PRO A 6 21.06 6.53 -4.35
N SER A 7 22.10 7.34 -4.15
CA SER A 7 22.49 8.46 -5.01
C SER A 7 23.18 7.93 -6.26
N SER A 8 22.60 8.18 -7.44
CA SER A 8 23.31 8.00 -8.72
C SER A 8 23.15 9.25 -9.56
N ARG A 9 24.26 9.99 -9.70
CA ARG A 9 24.38 11.15 -10.59
C ARG A 9 24.81 10.63 -11.95
N PHE A 10 23.88 10.56 -12.91
CA PHE A 10 24.22 10.42 -14.32
C PHE A 10 24.00 11.75 -15.03
N LEU A 11 25.11 12.33 -15.49
CA LEU A 11 25.16 13.40 -16.47
C LEU A 11 24.62 12.86 -17.80
N ILE A 12 23.61 13.52 -18.36
CA ILE A 12 23.22 13.31 -19.76
C ILE A 12 23.33 14.66 -20.47
N LEU A 13 24.36 14.77 -21.31
CA LEU A 13 24.43 15.75 -22.40
C LEU A 13 23.37 15.36 -23.45
N SER A 14 22.44 16.26 -23.75
CA SER A 14 21.54 16.12 -24.89
C SER A 14 21.78 17.27 -25.86
N THR A 15 22.46 16.94 -26.96
CA THR A 15 22.64 17.77 -28.15
C THR A 15 21.31 17.99 -28.86
N ALA A 16 20.98 19.26 -29.12
CA ALA A 16 19.84 19.65 -29.94
C ALA A 16 20.09 19.32 -31.42
N LEU A 17 19.18 18.57 -32.04
CA LEU A 17 19.11 18.42 -33.49
C LEU A 17 17.69 18.78 -33.94
N THR A 18 17.53 20.02 -34.38
CA THR A 18 16.32 20.53 -35.03
C THR A 18 16.30 20.08 -36.48
N LEU A 19 15.37 19.21 -36.86
CA LEU A 19 14.93 19.07 -38.25
C LEU A 19 13.53 19.65 -38.37
N GLY A 20 13.43 20.77 -39.08
CA GLY A 20 12.17 21.32 -39.55
C GLY A 20 11.69 20.54 -40.77
N LEU A 21 10.43 20.10 -40.73
CA LEU A 21 9.67 19.72 -41.91
C LEU A 21 8.47 20.64 -42.00
N ALA A 22 8.50 21.53 -42.98
CA ALA A 22 7.37 22.33 -43.40
C ALA A 22 6.42 21.44 -44.22
N VAL A 23 5.17 21.29 -43.78
CA VAL A 23 4.10 20.73 -44.59
C VAL A 23 3.12 21.85 -44.92
N ASN A 24 3.07 22.17 -46.21
CA ASN A 24 2.17 23.15 -46.79
C ASN A 24 0.86 22.44 -47.15
N VAL A 25 -0.27 22.86 -46.57
CA VAL A 25 -1.61 22.34 -46.91
C VAL A 25 -2.47 23.50 -47.39
N PRO A 26 -2.93 23.52 -48.66
CA PRO A 26 -3.96 24.45 -49.09
C PRO A 26 -5.34 23.82 -48.89
N GLY A 27 -6.23 24.52 -48.21
CA GLY A 27 -7.61 24.07 -48.08
C GLY A 27 -8.45 25.03 -47.25
N ARG A 28 -9.03 26.04 -47.92
CA ARG A 28 -10.10 26.86 -47.35
C ARG A 28 -11.29 25.96 -47.01
N VAL A 29 -11.63 25.88 -45.73
CA VAL A 29 -12.95 25.42 -45.29
C VAL A 29 -13.68 26.66 -44.77
N GLN A 30 -14.79 27.01 -45.40
CA GLN A 30 -15.71 28.05 -44.93
C GLN A 30 -16.31 27.59 -43.59
N ALA A 31 -16.06 28.37 -42.54
CA ALA A 31 -16.76 28.23 -41.27
C ALA A 31 -18.23 28.61 -41.46
N GLN A 32 -19.11 27.61 -41.43
CA GLN A 32 -20.54 27.83 -41.25
C GLN A 32 -20.80 28.05 -39.75
N THR A 33 -21.40 29.19 -39.44
CA THR A 33 -21.80 29.58 -38.08
C THR A 33 -22.89 28.64 -37.57
N ALA A 34 -22.54 27.77 -36.63
CA ALA A 34 -23.51 27.07 -35.80
C ALA A 34 -23.95 27.98 -34.64
N PRO A 35 -25.24 27.97 -34.25
CA PRO A 35 -25.75 28.82 -33.17
C PRO A 35 -25.13 28.43 -31.81
N SER A 36 -24.98 29.44 -30.97
CA SER A 36 -24.28 29.44 -29.68
C SER A 36 -24.70 28.34 -28.71
N LEU A 37 -23.71 27.57 -28.25
CA LEU A 37 -23.79 26.52 -27.22
C LEU A 37 -24.02 27.07 -25.79
N SER A 38 -24.43 28.34 -25.64
CA SER A 38 -24.60 29.01 -24.36
C SER A 38 -25.97 28.76 -23.71
N THR A 39 -26.92 28.15 -24.42
CA THR A 39 -28.30 27.97 -23.93
C THR A 39 -28.63 26.55 -23.46
N GLN A 40 -27.70 25.59 -23.59
CA GLN A 40 -27.90 24.22 -23.09
C GLN A 40 -27.20 23.92 -21.74
N LEU A 41 -26.47 24.88 -21.18
CA LEU A 41 -25.73 24.69 -19.93
C LEU A 41 -26.53 25.04 -18.66
N SER A 42 -27.74 25.59 -18.79
CA SER A 42 -28.56 26.04 -17.66
C SER A 42 -29.55 25.00 -17.11
N GLU A 43 -29.89 23.95 -17.86
CA GLU A 43 -30.93 22.97 -17.46
C GLU A 43 -30.38 21.67 -16.84
N GLN A 44 -29.06 21.42 -16.83
CA GLN A 44 -28.49 20.26 -16.13
C GLN A 44 -28.07 20.54 -14.67
N ARG A 45 -28.30 21.77 -14.16
CA ARG A 45 -27.85 22.15 -12.81
C ARG A 45 -28.82 21.77 -11.68
N GLU A 46 -30.02 21.30 -11.99
CA GLU A 46 -31.06 21.08 -10.96
C GLU A 46 -31.32 19.62 -10.55
N ASN A 47 -30.60 18.63 -11.10
CA ASN A 47 -30.88 17.22 -10.77
C ASN A 47 -29.69 16.37 -10.30
N SER A 48 -28.61 17.00 -9.83
CA SER A 48 -27.61 16.33 -9.01
C SER A 48 -27.79 16.78 -7.56
N HIS A 49 -28.58 16.02 -6.79
CA HIS A 49 -28.43 15.99 -5.34
C HIS A 49 -27.08 15.33 -5.02
N GLN A 50 -26.01 16.07 -5.30
CA GLN A 50 -24.68 15.77 -4.85
C GLN A 50 -24.69 16.15 -3.37
N THR A 51 -24.82 15.15 -2.49
CA THR A 51 -24.59 15.35 -1.07
C THR A 51 -23.12 15.76 -0.94
N THR A 52 -22.87 17.06 -0.83
CA THR A 52 -21.57 17.64 -0.50
C THR A 52 -21.24 17.24 0.93
N HIS A 53 -20.80 16.00 1.11
CA HIS A 53 -20.12 15.57 2.32
C HIS A 53 -18.79 16.33 2.35
N SER A 54 -18.56 17.09 3.42
CA SER A 54 -17.26 17.72 3.66
C SER A 54 -16.17 16.62 3.58
N PRO A 55 -15.00 16.88 2.99
CA PRO A 55 -13.87 15.92 3.00
C PRO A 55 -13.59 15.36 4.40
N GLN A 56 -13.88 16.17 5.42
CA GLN A 56 -13.76 15.86 6.85
C GLN A 56 -14.70 14.73 7.32
N THR A 57 -15.91 14.64 6.76
CA THR A 57 -16.88 13.60 7.13
C THR A 57 -16.49 12.23 6.53
N LEU A 58 -15.78 12.23 5.40
CA LEU A 58 -15.41 11.01 4.68
C LEU A 58 -14.20 10.30 5.32
N LEU A 59 -13.27 11.03 5.93
CA LEU A 59 -12.18 10.46 6.72
C LEU A 59 -12.68 9.61 7.90
N ASN A 60 -13.78 10.04 8.50
CA ASN A 60 -14.35 9.46 9.72
C ASN A 60 -15.39 8.36 9.47
N SER A 61 -15.72 8.08 8.21
CA SER A 61 -16.63 7.00 7.85
C SER A 61 -16.05 5.63 8.23
N SER A 62 -16.93 4.69 8.61
CA SER A 62 -16.52 3.35 9.02
C SER A 62 -15.71 2.67 7.91
N PHE A 63 -14.52 2.18 8.27
CA PHE A 63 -13.79 1.24 7.44
C PHE A 63 -14.58 -0.06 7.37
N ARG A 64 -15.20 -0.32 6.22
CA ARG A 64 -15.75 -1.64 5.95
C ARG A 64 -14.67 -2.44 5.25
N ALA A 65 -13.91 -3.22 6.02
CA ALA A 65 -13.10 -4.27 5.41
C ALA A 65 -14.05 -5.23 4.67
N PRO A 66 -13.75 -5.67 3.44
CA PRO A 66 -14.53 -6.68 2.74
C PRO A 66 -14.77 -7.88 3.66
N GLU A 67 -16.02 -8.34 3.73
CA GLU A 67 -16.39 -9.51 4.53
C GLU A 67 -15.87 -10.79 3.88
N ARG A 68 -15.51 -11.79 4.70
CA ARG A 68 -14.96 -13.08 4.24
C ARG A 68 -16.04 -13.95 3.57
N PRO A 69 -15.86 -14.40 2.32
CA PRO A 69 -16.69 -15.48 1.76
C PRO A 69 -16.48 -16.78 2.55
N PRO A 70 -17.53 -17.54 2.89
CA PRO A 70 -17.37 -18.82 3.59
C PRO A 70 -16.50 -19.80 2.78
N GLY A 71 -15.47 -20.37 3.40
CA GLY A 71 -14.68 -21.47 2.82
C GLY A 71 -13.44 -21.09 2.00
N GLN A 72 -13.06 -19.81 1.93
CA GLN A 72 -11.80 -19.37 1.31
C GLN A 72 -10.90 -18.69 2.35
N GLY A 73 -9.66 -19.15 2.49
CA GLY A 73 -8.58 -18.41 3.17
C GLY A 73 -7.62 -19.25 4.01
N GLN A 74 -6.31 -19.11 3.74
CA GLN A 74 -5.26 -19.40 4.71
C GLN A 74 -5.38 -18.40 5.88
N PRO A 75 -5.11 -18.82 7.12
CA PRO A 75 -5.23 -17.93 8.27
C PRO A 75 -4.23 -16.75 8.19
N VAL A 76 -4.76 -15.55 8.41
CA VAL A 76 -4.09 -14.23 8.25
C VAL A 76 -2.99 -14.02 9.30
N ASN A 77 -3.30 -14.35 10.55
CA ASN A 77 -2.36 -14.33 11.67
C ASN A 77 -2.36 -15.72 12.29
N THR A 78 -1.30 -16.49 12.07
CA THR A 78 -1.09 -17.77 12.77
C THR A 78 0.13 -17.69 13.63
N GLU A 79 -0.02 -17.95 14.92
CA GLU A 79 1.10 -18.52 15.66
C GLU A 79 1.44 -19.87 15.03
N SER A 80 2.68 -20.03 14.53
CA SER A 80 3.15 -21.34 14.10
C SER A 80 3.09 -22.27 15.32
N GLY A 81 2.29 -23.35 15.23
CA GLY A 81 2.23 -24.39 16.26
C GLY A 81 3.57 -25.09 16.50
N GLY A 82 4.56 -24.85 15.64
CA GLY A 82 5.97 -25.16 15.89
C GLY A 82 6.78 -23.88 16.11
N ARG A 83 6.77 -23.34 17.34
CA ARG A 83 7.79 -22.38 17.80
C ARG A 83 9.14 -23.12 17.77
N ARG A 84 9.95 -22.88 16.76
CA ARG A 84 11.33 -23.38 16.69
C ARG A 84 12.19 -22.13 16.77
N GLY A 85 12.76 -21.84 17.94
CA GLY A 85 13.67 -20.70 18.13
C GLY A 85 13.49 -19.95 19.44
N PRO A 86 14.48 -19.10 19.81
CA PRO A 86 14.39 -18.25 20.99
C PRO A 86 13.25 -17.22 20.84
N GLN A 87 12.67 -16.82 21.98
CA GLN A 87 11.64 -15.79 22.05
C GLN A 87 12.29 -14.42 22.26
N CYS A 88 11.97 -13.47 21.40
CA CYS A 88 12.48 -12.08 21.44
C CYS A 88 11.37 -11.03 21.49
N ILE A 89 10.11 -11.46 21.52
CA ILE A 89 8.95 -10.60 21.79
C ILE A 89 8.34 -11.10 23.10
N GLU A 90 8.21 -10.21 24.08
CA GLU A 90 7.59 -10.54 25.36
C GLU A 90 6.09 -10.77 25.16
N LYS A 91 5.50 -11.64 25.98
CA LYS A 91 4.08 -11.99 25.84
C LYS A 91 3.16 -10.77 26.01
N GLU A 92 3.55 -9.83 26.87
CA GLU A 92 2.85 -8.57 27.11
C GLU A 92 2.91 -7.58 25.94
N ASP A 93 3.91 -7.67 25.07
CA ASP A 93 4.03 -6.82 23.87
C ASP A 93 3.12 -7.32 22.72
N GLY A 94 2.48 -8.48 22.86
CA GLY A 94 1.56 -9.04 21.88
C GLY A 94 2.25 -9.82 20.76
N LEU A 95 1.60 -9.89 19.59
CA LEU A 95 2.10 -10.61 18.40
C LEU A 95 2.26 -9.67 17.21
N PRO A 96 3.15 -9.97 16.26
CA PRO A 96 3.14 -9.33 14.95
C PRO A 96 1.78 -9.47 14.27
N VAL A 97 1.29 -8.40 13.65
CA VAL A 97 -0.05 -8.35 13.03
C VAL A 97 0.05 -7.92 11.57
N ALA A 98 -0.52 -8.71 10.65
CA ALA A 98 -0.68 -8.32 9.26
C ALA A 98 -1.76 -7.23 9.12
N LEU A 99 -1.45 -6.11 8.47
CA LEU A 99 -2.42 -5.04 8.22
C LEU A 99 -3.19 -5.31 6.92
N VAL A 100 -4.03 -6.34 6.96
CA VAL A 100 -4.87 -6.79 5.83
C VAL A 100 -6.35 -6.73 6.24
N PRO A 101 -7.29 -6.64 5.29
CA PRO A 101 -8.69 -6.56 5.64
C PRO A 101 -9.15 -7.86 6.33
N ALA A 102 -10.28 -7.79 7.03
CA ALA A 102 -10.87 -8.93 7.75
C ALA A 102 -11.18 -10.16 6.87
N SER A 103 -11.43 -9.96 5.56
CA SER A 103 -11.51 -11.03 4.56
C SER A 103 -10.22 -11.86 4.47
N GLY A 104 -9.08 -11.24 4.79
CA GLY A 104 -7.73 -11.77 4.61
C GLY A 104 -7.13 -11.45 3.25
N ILE A 105 -7.87 -10.82 2.33
CA ILE A 105 -7.39 -10.45 0.99
C ILE A 105 -7.77 -9.00 0.66
N GLY A 106 -6.75 -8.18 0.38
CA GLY A 106 -6.93 -6.78 -0.05
C GLY A 106 -6.70 -6.59 -1.55
N GLU A 107 -7.30 -5.56 -2.13
CA GLU A 107 -7.04 -5.16 -3.51
C GLU A 107 -5.96 -4.08 -3.60
N THR A 108 -5.21 -4.10 -4.69
CA THR A 108 -4.20 -3.10 -5.05
C THR A 108 -4.28 -2.75 -6.52
N VAL A 109 -3.99 -1.51 -6.89
CA VAL A 109 -3.83 -1.08 -8.29
C VAL A 109 -2.36 -1.00 -8.69
N ALA A 110 -1.46 -0.99 -7.72
CA ALA A 110 -0.02 -0.92 -7.93
C ALA A 110 0.55 -2.17 -8.62
N GLU A 111 1.47 -1.93 -9.53
CA GLU A 111 2.28 -2.99 -10.18
C GLU A 111 3.20 -3.70 -9.18
N TYR A 112 3.67 -2.92 -8.21
CA TYR A 112 4.61 -3.28 -7.17
C TYR A 112 4.10 -2.70 -5.83
N PRO A 113 3.13 -3.37 -5.19
CA PRO A 113 2.48 -2.84 -3.99
C PRO A 113 3.45 -2.62 -2.82
N THR A 114 3.04 -1.74 -1.91
CA THR A 114 3.60 -1.60 -0.57
C THR A 114 2.71 -2.35 0.41
N ILE A 115 3.32 -3.24 1.19
CA ILE A 115 2.66 -4.11 2.15
C ILE A 115 3.14 -3.73 3.56
N SER A 116 2.21 -3.63 4.50
CA SER A 116 2.49 -3.14 5.86
C SER A 116 2.04 -4.15 6.92
N TRP A 117 2.76 -4.17 8.03
CA TRP A 117 2.47 -5.00 9.21
C TRP A 117 2.84 -4.23 10.47
N TYR A 118 2.18 -4.53 11.58
CA TYR A 118 2.62 -4.10 12.90
C TYR A 118 3.64 -5.08 13.45
N LEU A 119 4.72 -4.55 14.00
CA LEU A 119 5.75 -5.29 14.70
C LEU A 119 5.82 -4.80 16.15
N PRO A 120 5.57 -5.68 17.14
CA PRO A 120 5.85 -5.40 18.54
C PRO A 120 7.32 -5.09 18.79
N LYS A 121 7.61 -4.59 20.00
CA LYS A 121 8.98 -4.41 20.48
C LYS A 121 9.71 -5.76 20.45
N ILE A 122 10.92 -5.76 19.89
CA ILE A 122 11.80 -6.93 19.91
C ILE A 122 13.02 -6.61 20.76
N THR A 123 13.35 -7.51 21.69
CA THR A 123 14.56 -7.45 22.51
C THR A 123 15.48 -8.60 22.11
N GLY A 124 16.70 -8.28 21.64
CA GLY A 124 17.64 -9.27 21.12
C GLY A 124 19.10 -8.94 21.44
N SER A 125 20.01 -9.78 20.96
CA SER A 125 21.45 -9.50 21.05
C SER A 125 21.91 -8.63 19.89
N ILE A 126 22.84 -7.71 20.17
CA ILE A 126 23.50 -6.88 19.16
C ILE A 126 24.23 -7.74 18.12
N GLN A 127 24.85 -8.85 18.56
CA GLN A 127 25.61 -9.74 17.67
C GLN A 127 24.71 -10.58 16.77
N GLU A 128 23.46 -10.78 17.16
CA GLU A 128 22.49 -11.67 16.51
C GLU A 128 21.21 -10.89 16.20
N PRO A 129 21.28 -9.91 15.28
CA PRO A 129 20.17 -8.98 15.06
C PRO A 129 18.94 -9.72 14.55
N ALA A 130 17.78 -9.32 15.06
CA ALA A 130 16.50 -9.78 14.56
C ALA A 130 16.33 -9.42 13.08
N GLY A 131 15.53 -10.21 12.38
CA GLY A 131 15.33 -10.05 10.95
C GLY A 131 13.98 -10.52 10.48
N ILE A 132 13.75 -10.27 9.20
CA ILE A 132 12.55 -10.72 8.51
C ILE A 132 12.90 -11.46 7.23
N GLU A 133 12.04 -12.42 6.89
CA GLU A 133 11.96 -13.02 5.57
C GLU A 133 10.55 -12.77 5.03
N PHE A 134 10.47 -12.15 3.86
CA PHE A 134 9.23 -11.81 3.19
C PHE A 134 9.15 -12.56 1.87
N VAL A 135 8.00 -13.18 1.60
CA VAL A 135 7.77 -13.98 0.39
C VAL A 135 6.40 -13.63 -0.19
N ILE A 136 6.30 -13.55 -1.52
CA ILE A 136 5.04 -13.54 -2.26
C ILE A 136 4.98 -14.79 -3.12
N GLN A 137 3.83 -15.44 -3.11
CA GLN A 137 3.51 -16.60 -3.92
C GLN A 137 2.29 -16.30 -4.79
N ASP A 138 2.26 -16.85 -6.00
CA ASP A 138 1.06 -16.85 -6.83
C ASP A 138 0.03 -17.89 -6.35
N ALA A 139 -1.11 -17.98 -7.04
CA ALA A 139 -2.18 -18.92 -6.72
C ALA A 139 -1.76 -20.41 -6.81
N SER A 140 -0.68 -20.74 -7.53
CA SER A 140 -0.14 -22.11 -7.59
C SER A 140 0.80 -22.42 -6.42
N GLY A 141 1.11 -21.42 -5.59
CA GLY A 141 2.10 -21.52 -4.52
C GLY A 141 3.54 -21.29 -5.00
N GLN A 142 3.74 -20.94 -6.27
CA GLN A 142 5.05 -20.61 -6.79
C GLN A 142 5.51 -19.26 -6.24
N GLN A 143 6.71 -19.22 -5.66
CA GLN A 143 7.32 -17.99 -5.20
C GLN A 143 7.62 -17.06 -6.38
N VAL A 144 7.07 -15.85 -6.34
CA VAL A 144 7.28 -14.80 -7.34
C VAL A 144 8.20 -13.68 -6.83
N TYR A 145 8.29 -13.52 -5.50
CA TYR A 145 9.18 -12.57 -4.86
C TYR A 145 9.64 -13.09 -3.51
N SER A 146 10.87 -12.76 -3.14
CA SER A 146 11.37 -12.95 -1.78
C SER A 146 12.37 -11.87 -1.43
N ALA A 147 12.38 -11.46 -0.17
CA ALA A 147 13.41 -10.60 0.37
C ALA A 147 13.69 -10.93 1.83
N SER A 148 14.92 -10.69 2.28
CA SER A 148 15.27 -10.80 3.69
C SER A 148 16.04 -9.56 4.11
N TYR A 149 15.68 -9.04 5.28
CA TYR A 149 16.24 -7.80 5.79
C TYR A 149 16.63 -7.92 7.25
N ALA A 150 17.63 -7.12 7.59
CA ALA A 150 17.91 -6.78 8.97
C ALA A 150 16.90 -5.79 9.51
N LEU A 151 16.42 -6.03 10.72
CA LEU A 151 15.72 -4.99 11.46
C LEU A 151 16.75 -4.05 12.06
N ALA A 152 16.48 -2.74 11.94
CA ALA A 152 17.28 -1.73 12.60
C ALA A 152 17.03 -1.83 14.11
N GLN A 153 18.11 -1.88 14.89
CA GLN A 153 18.06 -2.01 16.34
C GLN A 153 18.92 -0.92 16.99
N SER A 154 18.58 -0.56 18.22
CA SER A 154 19.36 0.35 19.05
C SER A 154 20.70 -0.26 19.46
N GLU A 155 21.55 0.54 20.12
CA GLU A 155 22.82 0.06 20.68
C GLU A 155 22.62 -1.01 21.76
N GLU A 156 21.43 -1.09 22.34
CA GLU A 156 21.02 -2.10 23.32
C GLU A 156 20.41 -3.35 22.67
N GLY A 157 20.33 -3.43 21.33
CA GLY A 157 19.74 -4.56 20.62
C GLY A 157 18.21 -4.56 20.62
N VAL A 158 17.59 -3.39 20.75
CA VAL A 158 16.12 -3.24 20.77
C VAL A 158 15.61 -2.77 19.41
N VAL A 159 14.60 -3.46 18.88
CA VAL A 159 13.78 -2.95 17.76
C VAL A 159 12.51 -2.37 18.36
N GLU A 160 12.28 -1.08 18.12
CA GLU A 160 11.09 -0.38 18.61
C GLU A 160 9.82 -0.89 17.93
N ALA A 161 8.73 -0.91 18.69
CA ALA A 161 7.42 -1.27 18.18
C ALA A 161 6.96 -0.25 17.12
N GLY A 162 6.26 -0.73 16.10
CA GLY A 162 5.68 0.17 15.10
C GLY A 162 5.19 -0.53 13.85
N ILE A 163 4.64 0.27 12.96
CA ILE A 163 4.22 -0.22 11.64
C ILE A 163 5.40 -0.15 10.69
N MET A 164 5.70 -1.31 10.12
CA MET A 164 6.72 -1.51 9.12
C MET A 164 6.05 -1.65 7.76
N SER A 165 6.78 -1.33 6.69
CA SER A 165 6.27 -1.43 5.32
C SER A 165 7.37 -1.88 4.37
N LEU A 166 6.99 -2.67 3.38
CA LEU A 166 7.86 -3.14 2.30
C LEU A 166 7.21 -2.86 0.95
N THR A 167 7.86 -2.03 0.15
CA THR A 167 7.52 -1.84 -1.27
C THR A 167 8.28 -2.85 -2.10
N ILE A 168 7.59 -3.56 -2.99
CA ILE A 168 8.24 -4.46 -3.94
C ILE A 168 9.10 -3.60 -4.90
N PRO A 169 10.41 -3.88 -5.07
CA PRO A 169 11.22 -3.08 -5.96
C PRO A 169 10.92 -3.45 -7.43
N PRO A 170 10.66 -2.48 -8.33
CA PRO A 170 10.44 -2.76 -9.75
C PRO A 170 11.66 -3.40 -10.45
N PHE A 171 12.84 -3.33 -9.82
CA PHE A 171 14.11 -3.82 -10.38
C PHE A 171 14.57 -5.15 -9.77
N ALA A 172 13.77 -5.79 -8.90
CA ALA A 172 14.16 -7.01 -8.19
C ALA A 172 13.97 -8.31 -9.01
N LYS A 173 14.04 -8.23 -10.35
CA LYS A 173 13.79 -9.37 -11.28
C LYS A 173 12.41 -10.03 -11.12
N ILE A 174 11.45 -9.31 -10.55
CA ILE A 174 10.03 -9.67 -10.52
C ILE A 174 9.33 -8.93 -11.65
N SER A 175 8.48 -9.63 -12.41
CA SER A 175 7.55 -8.97 -13.34
C SER A 175 6.45 -8.26 -12.55
N PRO A 176 5.88 -7.16 -13.06
CA PRO A 176 4.69 -6.55 -12.46
C PRO A 176 3.67 -7.60 -12.07
N LEU A 177 3.05 -7.46 -10.89
CA LEU A 177 1.94 -8.34 -10.52
C LEU A 177 0.87 -8.24 -11.60
N GLU A 178 0.20 -9.33 -11.95
CA GLU A 178 -0.73 -9.31 -13.08
C GLU A 178 -2.12 -8.87 -12.63
N ILE A 179 -2.77 -8.05 -13.46
CA ILE A 179 -4.16 -7.64 -13.23
C ILE A 179 -5.07 -8.87 -13.14
N SER A 180 -6.02 -8.82 -12.21
CA SER A 180 -6.99 -9.86 -11.90
C SER A 180 -6.39 -11.16 -11.33
N LYS A 181 -5.08 -11.19 -11.00
CA LYS A 181 -4.46 -12.32 -10.29
C LYS A 181 -4.40 -12.09 -8.79
N GLU A 182 -4.59 -13.18 -8.07
CA GLU A 182 -4.42 -13.26 -6.63
C GLU A 182 -3.04 -13.81 -6.27
N TYR A 183 -2.49 -13.26 -5.21
CA TYR A 183 -1.22 -13.66 -4.63
C TYR A 183 -1.40 -13.78 -3.11
N SER A 184 -0.55 -14.57 -2.49
CA SER A 184 -0.42 -14.63 -1.03
C SER A 184 0.96 -14.13 -0.65
N TRP A 185 1.05 -13.41 0.46
CA TRP A 185 2.31 -12.99 1.03
C TRP A 185 2.47 -13.54 2.44
N LYS A 186 3.71 -13.83 2.81
CA LYS A 186 4.11 -14.33 4.12
C LYS A 186 5.29 -13.52 4.60
N LEU A 187 5.25 -13.15 5.87
CA LEU A 187 6.37 -12.57 6.60
C LEU A 187 6.73 -13.53 7.73
N LYS A 188 8.00 -13.86 7.85
CA LYS A 188 8.57 -14.55 9.00
C LYS A 188 9.40 -13.55 9.78
N VAL A 189 9.24 -13.52 11.10
CA VAL A 189 10.07 -12.74 12.01
C VAL A 189 11.01 -13.70 12.73
N MET A 190 12.30 -13.40 12.67
CA MET A 190 13.39 -14.23 13.17
C MET A 190 14.09 -13.46 14.28
N CYS A 191 14.24 -14.08 15.45
CA CYS A 191 14.92 -13.45 16.59
C CYS A 191 16.45 -13.37 16.44
N SER A 192 17.03 -14.27 15.64
CA SER A 192 18.40 -14.20 15.15
C SER A 192 18.39 -14.54 13.66
N ARG A 193 19.10 -13.77 12.84
CA ARG A 193 19.26 -14.09 11.40
C ARG A 193 20.26 -15.20 11.11
N HIS A 194 21.14 -15.55 12.05
CA HIS A 194 22.14 -16.59 11.83
C HIS A 194 21.56 -18.01 11.97
N ASP A 195 20.40 -18.15 12.63
CA ASP A 195 19.61 -19.39 12.64
C ASP A 195 18.36 -19.27 11.75
N SER A 196 18.56 -19.43 10.44
CA SER A 196 17.47 -19.44 9.46
C SER A 196 16.49 -20.62 9.61
N SER A 197 16.87 -21.65 10.37
CA SER A 197 16.02 -22.83 10.60
C SER A 197 14.97 -22.60 11.70
N SER A 198 15.05 -21.46 12.40
CA SER A 198 14.26 -21.15 13.58
C SER A 198 13.58 -19.78 13.46
N PHE A 199 12.57 -19.65 12.59
CA PHE A 199 11.71 -18.45 12.65
C PHE A 199 10.74 -18.58 13.82
N THR A 200 10.51 -17.47 14.52
CA THR A 200 9.72 -17.48 15.76
C THR A 200 8.26 -17.12 15.50
N TYR A 201 8.01 -16.22 14.55
CA TYR A 201 6.66 -15.74 14.23
C TYR A 201 6.42 -15.73 12.72
N GLN A 202 5.17 -16.00 12.30
CA GLN A 202 4.75 -15.92 10.91
C GLN A 202 3.39 -15.24 10.80
N LEU A 203 3.26 -14.33 9.85
CA LEU A 203 2.02 -13.64 9.52
C LEU A 203 1.92 -13.52 8.00
N GLY A 204 0.72 -13.22 7.49
CA GLY A 204 0.54 -13.13 6.05
C GLY A 204 -0.81 -12.56 5.65
N GLY A 205 -1.03 -12.51 4.35
CA GLY A 205 -2.31 -12.09 3.79
C GLY A 205 -2.38 -12.28 2.29
N GLY A 206 -3.57 -12.06 1.75
CA GLY A 206 -3.85 -12.08 0.33
C GLY A 206 -3.73 -10.69 -0.27
N LEU A 207 -3.30 -10.63 -1.52
CA LEU A 207 -3.40 -9.44 -2.35
C LEU A 207 -3.93 -9.82 -3.73
N LYS A 208 -4.74 -8.95 -4.31
CA LYS A 208 -5.23 -9.07 -5.68
C LYS A 208 -4.95 -7.77 -6.42
N ARG A 209 -4.23 -7.85 -7.54
CA ARG A 209 -4.06 -6.66 -8.39
C ARG A 209 -5.31 -6.46 -9.23
N VAL A 210 -5.87 -5.26 -9.22
CA VAL A 210 -7.04 -4.89 -10.04
C VAL A 210 -6.70 -3.76 -11.00
N ALA A 211 -7.46 -3.67 -12.09
CA ALA A 211 -7.31 -2.56 -13.03
C ALA A 211 -7.86 -1.28 -12.40
N ILE A 212 -7.10 -0.19 -12.49
CA ILE A 212 -7.59 1.12 -12.06
C ILE A 212 -8.59 1.67 -13.09
N ASN A 213 -9.71 2.22 -12.61
CA ASN A 213 -10.64 2.95 -13.46
C ASN A 213 -9.96 4.26 -13.94
N PRO A 214 -9.92 4.58 -15.25
CA PRO A 214 -9.22 5.77 -15.75
C PRO A 214 -9.76 7.10 -15.22
N ILE A 215 -11.05 7.17 -14.88
CA ILE A 215 -11.66 8.36 -14.25
C ILE A 215 -11.17 8.49 -12.81
N LEU A 216 -11.14 7.38 -12.07
CA LEU A 216 -10.61 7.33 -10.70
C LEU A 216 -9.12 7.72 -10.68
N GLU A 217 -8.33 7.20 -11.61
CA GLU A 217 -6.91 7.51 -11.75
C GLU A 217 -6.66 9.02 -11.91
N ARG A 218 -7.42 9.67 -12.81
CA ARG A 218 -7.31 11.13 -12.98
C ARG A 218 -7.70 11.90 -11.72
N ARG A 219 -8.75 11.47 -11.02
CA ARG A 219 -9.17 12.10 -9.75
C ARG A 219 -8.07 11.96 -8.69
N ILE A 220 -7.46 10.79 -8.57
CA ILE A 220 -6.35 10.53 -7.63
C ILE A 220 -5.14 11.43 -7.94
N GLN A 221 -4.78 11.60 -9.22
CA GLN A 221 -3.65 12.43 -9.62
C GLN A 221 -3.81 13.91 -9.28
N GLN A 222 -5.05 14.40 -9.16
CA GLN A 222 -5.38 15.79 -8.85
C GLN A 222 -5.74 16.01 -7.37
N ALA A 223 -5.94 14.93 -6.62
CA ALA A 223 -6.42 14.95 -5.26
C ALA A 223 -5.32 15.29 -4.24
N THR A 224 -5.71 16.02 -3.20
CA THR A 224 -4.90 16.15 -1.97
C THR A 224 -4.70 14.78 -1.30
N PRO A 225 -3.70 14.62 -0.42
CA PRO A 225 -3.50 13.36 0.30
C PRO A 225 -4.76 12.85 1.04
N GLN A 226 -5.53 13.73 1.69
CA GLN A 226 -6.79 13.35 2.36
C GLN A 226 -7.88 12.90 1.38
N GLU A 227 -8.00 13.58 0.24
CA GLU A 227 -8.94 13.18 -0.82
C GLU A 227 -8.52 11.85 -1.46
N ARG A 228 -7.21 11.65 -1.70
CA ARG A 228 -6.67 10.37 -2.21
C ARG A 228 -7.03 9.21 -1.30
N PHE A 229 -6.86 9.39 0.02
CA PHE A 229 -7.26 8.39 1.00
C PHE A 229 -8.74 8.02 0.86
N THR A 230 -9.60 9.03 0.75
CA THR A 230 -11.05 8.84 0.59
C THR A 230 -11.39 8.11 -0.71
N LEU A 231 -10.75 8.50 -1.82
CA LEU A 231 -10.94 7.89 -3.13
C LEU A 231 -10.55 6.41 -3.16
N TYR A 232 -9.40 6.07 -2.57
CA TYR A 232 -8.96 4.66 -2.49
C TYR A 232 -9.88 3.83 -1.60
N LYS A 233 -10.30 4.40 -0.46
CA LYS A 233 -11.22 3.74 0.47
C LYS A 233 -12.58 3.46 -0.18
N GLU A 234 -13.14 4.42 -0.92
CA GLU A 234 -14.41 4.24 -1.65
C GLU A 234 -14.32 3.25 -2.81
N ALA A 235 -13.12 3.04 -3.33
CA ALA A 235 -12.84 2.09 -4.41
C ALA A 235 -12.39 0.71 -3.90
N ASP A 236 -12.44 0.46 -2.59
CA ASP A 236 -12.00 -0.79 -1.94
C ASP A 236 -10.54 -1.20 -2.24
N VAL A 237 -9.70 -0.23 -2.60
CA VAL A 237 -8.27 -0.43 -2.88
C VAL A 237 -7.49 -0.39 -1.57
N TRP A 238 -7.53 -1.50 -0.83
CA TRP A 238 -7.05 -1.62 0.55
C TRP A 238 -5.60 -1.16 0.74
N TYR A 239 -4.66 -1.67 -0.06
CA TYR A 239 -3.23 -1.41 0.16
C TYR A 239 -2.93 0.08 -0.02
N GLU A 240 -3.49 0.72 -1.04
CA GLU A 240 -3.35 2.14 -1.32
C GLU A 240 -4.03 3.00 -0.25
N THR A 241 -5.18 2.56 0.27
CA THR A 241 -5.87 3.22 1.39
C THR A 241 -4.99 3.24 2.64
N LEU A 242 -4.43 2.08 3.01
CA LEU A 242 -3.54 1.94 4.16
C LEU A 242 -2.27 2.79 4.00
N ASN A 243 -1.62 2.70 2.84
CA ASN A 243 -0.40 3.44 2.55
C ASN A 243 -0.64 4.96 2.61
N THR A 244 -1.75 5.44 2.04
CA THR A 244 -2.08 6.87 2.09
C THR A 244 -2.38 7.33 3.52
N MET A 245 -2.99 6.48 4.36
CA MET A 245 -3.21 6.79 5.77
C MET A 245 -1.89 6.89 6.55
N LEU A 246 -0.96 5.96 6.32
CA LEU A 246 0.38 6.00 6.92
C LEU A 246 1.15 7.27 6.53
N GLU A 247 1.06 7.68 5.26
CA GLU A 247 1.65 8.93 4.77
C GLU A 247 1.05 10.16 5.47
N LEU A 248 -0.28 10.20 5.59
CA LEU A 248 -0.98 11.28 6.29
C LEU A 248 -0.54 11.39 7.76
N GLN A 249 -0.48 10.26 8.46
CA GLN A 249 -0.08 10.22 9.88
C GLN A 249 1.33 10.78 10.10
N GLN A 250 2.25 10.53 9.17
CA GLN A 250 3.60 11.09 9.22
C GLN A 250 3.64 12.59 8.93
N GLN A 251 2.79 13.07 8.03
CA GLN A 251 2.75 14.48 7.62
C GLN A 251 2.01 15.37 8.63
N SER A 252 1.06 14.82 9.38
CA SER A 252 0.18 15.58 10.27
C SER A 252 -0.10 14.85 11.59
N PRO A 253 0.92 14.56 12.42
CA PRO A 253 0.79 13.74 13.62
C PRO A 253 -0.09 14.36 14.72
N ASN A 254 -0.38 15.66 14.65
CA ASN A 254 -1.20 16.37 15.64
C ASN A 254 -2.65 16.61 15.16
N ASP A 255 -3.03 16.08 14.00
CA ASP A 255 -4.41 16.18 13.50
C ASP A 255 -5.32 15.18 14.22
N LYS A 256 -6.30 15.72 14.96
CA LYS A 256 -7.22 14.91 15.79
C LYS A 256 -8.19 14.07 14.96
N GLU A 257 -8.62 14.55 13.80
CA GLU A 257 -9.53 13.77 12.94
C GLU A 257 -8.78 12.61 12.32
N LEU A 258 -7.54 12.86 11.90
CA LEU A 258 -6.66 11.83 11.37
C LEU A 258 -6.32 10.76 12.43
N ALA A 259 -6.08 11.18 13.68
CA ALA A 259 -5.92 10.25 14.79
C ALA A 259 -7.15 9.35 14.99
N SER A 260 -8.36 9.91 14.94
CA SER A 260 -9.59 9.11 15.05
C SER A 260 -9.80 8.14 13.88
N ALA A 261 -9.53 8.58 12.65
CA ALA A 261 -9.62 7.71 11.47
C ALA A 261 -8.58 6.58 11.53
N TRP A 262 -7.40 6.88 12.08
CA TRP A 262 -6.33 5.93 12.31
C TRP A 262 -6.68 4.86 13.34
N ASP A 263 -7.23 5.26 14.49
CA ASP A 263 -7.68 4.33 15.53
C ASP A 263 -8.74 3.36 14.98
N LYS A 264 -9.67 3.86 14.15
CA LYS A 264 -10.66 3.00 13.46
C LYS A 264 -10.03 2.01 12.49
N LEU A 265 -9.01 2.45 11.74
CA LEU A 265 -8.29 1.58 10.81
C LEU A 265 -7.55 0.48 11.59
N LEU A 266 -6.82 0.83 12.66
CA LEU A 266 -6.12 -0.14 13.51
C LEU A 266 -7.09 -1.14 14.13
N ALA A 267 -8.22 -0.66 14.66
CA ALA A 267 -9.24 -1.53 15.22
C ALA A 267 -9.80 -2.51 14.18
N SER A 268 -9.92 -2.10 12.91
CA SER A 268 -10.42 -2.96 11.82
C SER A 268 -9.48 -4.12 11.47
N VAL A 269 -8.19 -4.01 11.82
CA VAL A 269 -7.18 -5.06 11.63
C VAL A 269 -6.79 -5.75 12.94
N GLY A 270 -7.48 -5.44 14.04
CA GLY A 270 -7.29 -6.05 15.35
C GLY A 270 -6.16 -5.45 16.19
N LEU A 271 -5.86 -4.15 15.98
CA LEU A 271 -4.89 -3.35 16.77
C LEU A 271 -5.58 -2.22 17.53
#